data_AF-A0AAN7X3E1-F1
#
_entry.id   AF-A0AAN7X3E1-F1
#
_cell.length_a   1.000
_cell.length_b   1.000
_cell.length_c   1.000
_cell.angle_alpha   90.00
_cell.angle_beta   90.00
_cell.angle_gamma   90.00
#
_symmetry.space_group_name_H-M   'P 1'
#
loop_
_entity.id
_entity.type
_entity.pdbx_description
1 polymer ?
#
loop_
_entity_poly.entity_id
_entity_poly.type
_entity_poly.pdbx_seq_one_letter_code
_entity_poly.pdbx_strand_id
1 'polypeptide(L)'
;MALLLPPVGSEIFRRFQPDSLEKIQRRHEAKEEEQHRRKEKNIEVAEEDLPKPATDLEAGKPLPFIYGDPPPEFLNTPLEELDPFYQSEQTFIVLGKGNTIFRFNAEPACYLLSPFSRLRITAIRILIHSYPFMFIMVTILANCAFMTLSNPPAWSKIVE
;
A
#
# COMPACT_ATOMS: atom_id res chain seq x y z
N MET A 1 -7.01 12.96 -26.01
CA MET A 1 -7.08 12.25 -24.72
C MET A 1 -7.56 13.24 -23.68
N ALA A 2 -8.77 13.07 -23.15
CA ALA A 2 -9.28 13.96 -22.12
C ALA A 2 -8.55 13.64 -20.81
N LEU A 3 -7.76 14.60 -20.30
CA LEU A 3 -7.32 14.59 -18.91
C LEU A 3 -8.60 14.69 -18.06
N LEU A 4 -9.13 13.54 -17.66
CA LEU A 4 -10.10 13.46 -16.58
C LEU A 4 -9.35 13.96 -15.35
N LEU A 5 -9.49 15.26 -15.07
CA LEU A 5 -9.06 15.82 -13.80
C LEU A 5 -9.65 14.90 -12.73
N PRO A 6 -8.84 14.45 -11.75
CA PRO A 6 -9.40 13.69 -10.65
C PRO A 6 -10.53 14.53 -10.06
N PRO A 7 -11.68 13.92 -9.71
CA PRO A 7 -12.71 14.64 -8.97
C PRO A 7 -12.04 15.39 -7.81
N VAL A 8 -12.56 16.56 -7.46
CA VAL A 8 -11.92 17.43 -6.46
C VAL A 8 -12.68 17.29 -5.14
N GLY A 9 -11.97 17.04 -4.04
CA GLY A 9 -12.52 17.03 -2.68
C GLY A 9 -12.60 15.67 -1.98
N SER A 10 -13.06 15.66 -0.73
CA SER A 10 -13.06 14.48 0.16
C SER A 10 -14.06 13.39 -0.22
N GLU A 11 -14.95 13.63 -1.17
CA GLU A 11 -16.00 12.69 -1.62
C GLU A 11 -15.44 11.49 -2.42
N ILE A 12 -14.14 11.50 -2.71
CA ILE A 12 -13.46 10.49 -3.52
C ILE A 12 -13.04 9.30 -2.66
N PHE A 13 -12.84 9.52 -1.35
CA PHE A 13 -12.43 8.48 -0.43
C PHE A 13 -13.57 7.48 -0.25
N ARG A 14 -13.37 6.27 -0.77
CA ARG A 14 -14.27 5.14 -0.56
C ARG A 14 -13.56 4.08 0.25
N ARG A 15 -14.29 3.46 1.18
CA ARG A 15 -13.79 2.31 1.92
C ARG A 15 -13.62 1.15 0.96
N PHE A 16 -12.53 0.42 1.12
CA PHE A 16 -12.30 -0.80 0.36
C PHE A 16 -13.32 -1.86 0.79
N GLN A 17 -14.17 -2.30 -0.15
CA GLN A 17 -15.20 -3.31 0.07
C GLN A 17 -14.99 -4.54 -0.82
N PRO A 18 -15.63 -5.69 -0.51
CA PRO A 18 -15.59 -6.86 -1.39
C PRO A 18 -16.02 -6.56 -2.82
N ASP A 19 -17.04 -5.72 -3.00
CA ASP A 19 -17.49 -5.24 -4.32
C ASP A 19 -16.38 -4.48 -5.07
N SER A 20 -15.55 -3.72 -4.34
CA SER A 20 -14.39 -3.02 -4.89
C SER A 20 -13.34 -4.02 -5.38
N LEU A 21 -13.08 -5.08 -4.61
CA LEU A 21 -12.16 -6.15 -4.99
C LEU A 21 -12.63 -6.86 -6.26
N GLU A 22 -13.91 -7.20 -6.38
CA GLU A 22 -14.44 -7.81 -7.60
C GLU A 22 -14.30 -6.89 -8.82
N LYS A 23 -14.56 -5.58 -8.65
CA LYS A 23 -14.39 -4.60 -9.73
C LYS A 23 -12.93 -4.52 -10.18
N ILE A 24 -11.99 -4.52 -9.25
CA ILE A 24 -10.56 -4.47 -9.55
C ILE A 24 -10.11 -5.76 -10.22
N GLN A 25 -10.57 -6.92 -9.73
CA GLN A 25 -10.28 -8.24 -10.32
C GLN A 25 -10.72 -8.28 -11.79
N ARG A 26 -11.96 -7.89 -12.10
CA ARG A 26 -12.47 -7.84 -13.48
C ARG A 26 -11.65 -6.90 -14.37
N ARG A 27 -11.20 -5.76 -13.84
CA ARG A 27 -10.35 -4.81 -14.57
C ARG A 27 -8.95 -5.38 -14.81
N HIS A 28 -8.39 -6.08 -13.82
CA HIS A 28 -7.10 -6.76 -13.94
C HIS A 28 -7.14 -7.82 -15.04
N GLU A 29 -8.13 -8.71 -14.99
CA GLU A 29 -8.34 -9.77 -16.00
C GLU A 29 -8.50 -9.17 -17.41
N ALA A 30 -9.34 -8.14 -17.56
CA ALA A 30 -9.52 -7.48 -18.86
C ALA A 30 -8.22 -6.83 -19.38
N LYS A 31 -7.39 -6.29 -18.48
CA LYS A 31 -6.08 -5.71 -18.84
C LYS A 31 -5.10 -6.80 -19.25
N GLU A 32 -5.07 -7.94 -18.55
CA GLU A 32 -4.23 -9.09 -18.91
C GLU A 32 -4.65 -9.71 -20.25
N GLU A 33 -5.95 -9.88 -20.50
CA GLU A 33 -6.47 -10.37 -21.78
C GLU A 33 -6.12 -9.44 -22.95
N GLU A 34 -6.26 -8.12 -22.76
CA GLU A 34 -5.88 -7.14 -23.77
C GLU A 34 -4.36 -7.15 -24.01
N GLN A 35 -3.55 -7.26 -22.96
CA GLN A 35 -2.10 -7.43 -23.09
C GLN A 35 -1.73 -8.72 -23.83
N HIS A 36 -2.43 -9.83 -23.55
CA HIS A 36 -2.24 -11.09 -24.24
C HIS A 36 -2.57 -10.96 -25.74
N ARG A 37 -3.73 -10.38 -26.07
CA ARG A 37 -4.15 -10.12 -27.46
C ARG A 37 -3.19 -9.20 -28.22
N ARG A 38 -2.59 -8.21 -27.54
CA ARG A 38 -1.55 -7.35 -28.14
C ARG A 38 -0.28 -8.13 -28.45
N LYS A 39 0.17 -8.99 -27.52
CA LYS A 39 1.33 -9.87 -27.71
C LYS A 39 1.10 -10.84 -28.88
N GLU A 40 -0.06 -11.48 -28.97
CA GLU A 40 -0.41 -12.36 -30.09
C GLU A 40 -0.38 -11.65 -31.45
N LYS A 41 -0.76 -10.37 -31.47
CA LYS A 41 -0.76 -9.54 -32.69
C LYS A 41 0.58 -8.85 -32.95
N ASN A 42 1.62 -9.08 -32.14
CA ASN A 42 2.90 -8.37 -32.18
C ASN A 42 2.74 -6.83 -32.22
N ILE A 43 1.75 -6.30 -31.49
CA ILE A 43 1.55 -4.86 -31.39
C ILE A 43 2.50 -4.33 -30.31
N GLU A 44 3.58 -3.68 -30.75
CA GLU A 44 4.48 -2.94 -29.86
C GLU A 44 3.84 -1.61 -29.47
N VAL A 45 3.74 -1.36 -28.16
CA VAL A 45 3.30 -0.09 -27.60
C VAL A 45 4.55 0.65 -27.15
N ALA A 46 4.73 1.90 -27.59
CA ALA A 46 5.85 2.71 -27.16
C ALA A 46 5.82 2.91 -25.63
N GLU A 47 6.98 2.90 -24.97
CA GLU A 47 7.07 3.10 -23.51
C GLU A 47 6.41 4.39 -23.02
N GLU A 48 6.33 5.40 -23.87
CA GLU A 48 5.66 6.68 -23.58
C GLU A 48 4.14 6.55 -23.49
N ASP A 49 3.55 5.60 -24.22
CA ASP A 49 2.11 5.35 -24.25
C ASP A 49 1.64 4.37 -23.15
N LEU A 50 2.57 3.72 -22.44
CA LEU A 50 2.21 2.91 -21.29
C LEU A 50 1.65 3.81 -20.17
N PRO A 51 0.54 3.41 -19.53
CA PRO A 51 0.03 4.13 -18.38
C PRO A 51 1.11 4.12 -17.29
N LYS A 52 1.42 5.29 -16.74
CA LYS A 52 2.43 5.47 -15.68
C LYS A 52 1.73 5.80 -14.36
N PRO A 53 2.27 5.33 -13.23
CA PRO A 53 1.77 5.73 -11.92
C PRO A 53 1.95 7.23 -11.70
N ALA A 54 1.02 7.83 -10.98
CA ALA A 54 1.03 9.26 -10.69
C ALA A 54 2.10 9.59 -9.63
N THR A 55 3.03 10.48 -9.97
CA THR A 55 4.20 10.83 -9.14
C THR A 55 3.83 11.51 -7.80
N ASP A 56 2.66 12.14 -7.77
CA ASP A 56 2.07 12.79 -6.59
C ASP A 56 1.34 11.80 -5.66
N LEU A 57 0.97 10.62 -6.17
CA LEU A 57 0.32 9.52 -5.42
C LEU A 57 1.26 8.34 -5.13
N GLU A 58 2.56 8.62 -5.05
CA GLU A 58 3.55 7.61 -4.65
C GLU A 58 3.39 7.21 -3.18
N ALA A 59 3.64 5.94 -2.89
CA ALA A 59 3.62 5.43 -1.52
C ALA A 59 4.67 6.13 -0.65
N GLY A 60 4.30 6.46 0.59
CA GLY A 60 5.14 7.18 1.53
C GLY A 60 5.11 8.70 1.39
N LYS A 61 4.47 9.25 0.34
CA LYS A 61 4.22 10.70 0.21
C LYS A 61 2.93 11.11 0.94
N PRO A 62 2.86 12.36 1.41
CA PRO A 62 1.61 12.93 1.90
C PRO A 62 0.62 13.09 0.73
N LEU A 63 -0.65 12.88 1.04
CA LEU A 63 -1.75 13.11 0.11
C LEU A 63 -1.71 14.55 -0.44
N PRO A 64 -1.75 14.73 -1.77
CA PRO A 64 -1.78 16.05 -2.37
C PRO A 64 -2.97 16.90 -1.90
N PHE A 65 -2.74 18.21 -1.70
CA PHE A 65 -3.74 19.14 -1.18
C PHE A 65 -5.04 19.20 -2.02
N ILE A 66 -4.98 18.84 -3.31
CA ILE A 66 -6.14 18.81 -4.21
C ILE A 66 -7.27 17.86 -3.75
N TYR A 67 -6.94 16.84 -2.97
CA TYR A 67 -7.91 15.88 -2.43
C TYR A 67 -8.59 16.38 -1.15
N GLY A 68 -8.13 17.50 -0.59
CA GLY A 68 -8.58 18.03 0.69
C GLY A 68 -8.17 17.17 1.88
N ASP A 69 -8.62 17.57 3.07
CA ASP A 69 -8.38 16.81 4.28
C ASP A 69 -9.39 15.65 4.41
N PRO A 70 -8.92 14.39 4.47
CA PRO A 70 -9.79 13.24 4.63
C PRO A 70 -10.43 13.25 6.03
N PRO A 71 -11.73 12.92 6.14
CA PRO A 71 -12.36 12.69 7.44
C PRO A 71 -11.58 11.68 8.31
N PRO A 72 -11.56 11.84 9.64
CA PRO A 72 -10.77 11.01 10.54
C PRO A 72 -11.15 9.52 10.49
N GLU A 73 -12.34 9.19 10.02
CA GLU A 73 -12.81 7.80 9.84
C GLU A 73 -12.04 7.03 8.76
N PHE A 74 -11.49 7.73 7.77
CA PHE A 74 -10.74 7.14 6.67
C PHE A 74 -9.26 6.95 7.01
N LEU A 75 -8.78 7.57 8.10
CA LEU A 75 -7.44 7.34 8.61
C LEU A 75 -7.30 5.93 9.17
N ASN A 76 -6.23 5.24 8.80
CA ASN A 76 -5.94 3.85 9.20
C ASN A 76 -7.03 2.84 8.80
N THR A 77 -7.84 3.19 7.79
CA THR A 77 -8.88 2.36 7.21
C THR A 77 -8.47 2.02 5.77
N PRO A 78 -8.68 0.77 5.30
CA PRO A 78 -8.50 0.43 3.89
C PRO A 78 -9.44 1.22 2.98
N LEU A 79 -8.87 1.89 1.98
CA LEU A 79 -9.57 2.70 0.99
C LEU A 79 -9.29 2.19 -0.42
N GLU A 80 -10.21 2.50 -1.33
CA GLU A 80 -10.01 2.30 -2.76
C GLU A 80 -8.86 3.17 -3.29
N GLU A 81 -8.22 2.69 -4.34
CA GLU A 81 -7.09 3.37 -4.97
C GLU A 81 -7.50 4.66 -5.70
N LEU A 82 -6.74 5.73 -5.48
CA LEU A 82 -6.96 7.03 -6.10
C LEU A 82 -6.29 7.12 -7.47
N ASP A 83 -5.14 6.45 -7.64
CA ASP A 83 -4.38 6.45 -8.88
C ASP A 83 -5.04 5.53 -9.93
N PRO A 84 -5.47 6.05 -11.09
CA PRO A 84 -6.02 5.25 -12.18
C PRO A 84 -5.11 4.09 -12.63
N PHE A 85 -3.79 4.25 -12.54
CA PHE A 85 -2.84 3.19 -12.88
C PHE A 85 -3.02 1.96 -11.98
N TYR A 86 -3.17 2.18 -10.68
CA TYR A 86 -3.25 1.11 -9.68
C TYR A 86 -4.67 0.53 -9.51
N GLN A 87 -5.70 1.17 -10.09
CA GLN A 87 -7.08 0.63 -10.10
C GLN A 87 -7.22 -0.71 -10.82
N SER A 88 -6.25 -1.08 -11.67
CA SER A 88 -6.17 -2.40 -12.28
C SER A 88 -5.22 -3.37 -11.58
N GLU A 89 -4.42 -2.91 -10.61
CA GLU A 89 -3.27 -3.65 -10.04
C GLU A 89 -3.61 -4.40 -8.74
N GLN A 90 -4.89 -4.72 -8.50
CA GLN A 90 -5.34 -5.39 -7.27
C GLN A 90 -4.73 -4.79 -6.00
N THR A 91 -4.79 -3.47 -5.84
CA THR A 91 -4.22 -2.79 -4.66
C THR A 91 -5.27 -1.96 -3.93
N PHE A 92 -4.99 -1.66 -2.67
CA PHE A 92 -5.74 -0.72 -1.85
C PHE A 92 -4.79 0.18 -1.08
N ILE A 93 -5.28 1.36 -0.67
CA ILE A 93 -4.48 2.34 0.07
C ILE A 93 -4.95 2.45 1.52
N VAL A 94 -4.06 2.87 2.40
CA VAL A 94 -4.35 3.23 3.78
C VAL A 94 -3.69 4.56 4.06
N LEU A 95 -4.43 5.50 4.63
CA LEU A 95 -3.90 6.81 5.01
C LEU A 95 -3.41 6.77 6.46
N GLY A 96 -2.13 7.08 6.67
CA GLY A 96 -1.53 7.17 8.01
C GLY A 96 -1.63 8.56 8.62
N LYS A 97 -0.93 8.75 9.75
CA LYS A 97 -0.83 10.06 10.41
C LYS A 97 -0.11 11.05 9.48
N GLY A 98 -0.69 12.23 9.28
CA GLY A 98 -0.18 13.23 8.34
C GLY A 98 -0.60 12.99 6.88
N ASN A 99 -1.68 12.22 6.67
CA ASN A 99 -2.23 11.88 5.36
C ASN A 99 -1.24 11.17 4.44
N THR A 100 -0.26 10.45 4.99
CA THR A 100 0.70 9.66 4.22
C THR A 100 0.02 8.46 3.55
N ILE A 101 0.26 8.27 2.26
CA ILE A 101 -0.31 7.19 1.45
C ILE A 101 0.50 5.91 1.67
N PHE A 102 -0.13 4.85 2.16
CA PHE A 102 0.45 3.50 2.19
C PHE A 102 -0.31 2.60 1.24
N ARG A 103 0.38 1.91 0.33
CA ARG A 103 -0.23 1.01 -0.67
C ARG A 103 0.03 -0.44 -0.29
N PHE A 104 -1.02 -1.26 -0.35
CA PHE A 104 -0.96 -2.68 -0.06
C PHE A 104 -1.62 -3.48 -1.20
N ASN A 105 -1.11 -4.68 -1.45
CA ASN A 105 -1.71 -5.62 -2.39
C ASN A 105 -3.05 -6.16 -1.82
N ALA A 106 -4.08 -6.31 -2.63
CA ALA A 106 -5.38 -6.85 -2.25
C ALA A 106 -5.47 -8.38 -2.42
N GLU A 107 -4.48 -9.02 -3.03
CA GLU A 107 -4.40 -10.48 -3.14
C GLU A 107 -4.35 -11.16 -1.75
N PRO A 108 -4.90 -12.38 -1.61
CA PRO A 108 -4.84 -13.12 -0.37
C PRO A 108 -3.39 -13.49 -0.02
N ALA A 109 -2.88 -12.94 1.09
CA ALA A 109 -1.55 -13.28 1.57
C ALA A 109 -1.55 -14.71 2.14
N CYS A 110 -0.53 -15.49 1.80
CA CYS A 110 -0.39 -16.90 2.20
C CYS A 110 -1.62 -17.77 1.84
N TYR A 111 -2.39 -17.39 0.81
CA TYR A 111 -3.64 -18.04 0.38
C TYR A 111 -4.78 -18.09 1.43
N LEU A 112 -4.57 -17.56 2.65
CA LEU A 112 -5.56 -17.57 3.74
C LEU A 112 -5.98 -16.16 4.20
N LEU A 113 -5.09 -15.17 4.13
CA LEU A 113 -5.32 -13.85 4.70
C LEU A 113 -5.86 -12.88 3.64
N SER A 114 -7.18 -12.93 3.46
CA SER A 114 -7.93 -11.95 2.67
C SER A 114 -7.62 -10.50 3.13
N PRO A 115 -7.64 -9.51 2.22
CA PRO A 115 -7.47 -8.09 2.57
C PRO A 115 -8.48 -7.61 3.63
N PHE A 116 -9.63 -8.28 3.76
CA PHE A 116 -10.68 -7.96 4.73
C PHE A 116 -10.52 -8.68 6.08
N SER A 117 -9.52 -9.55 6.22
CA SER A 117 -9.31 -10.29 7.47
C SER A 117 -8.90 -9.33 8.60
N ARG A 118 -9.54 -9.47 9.77
CA ARG A 118 -9.24 -8.59 10.93
C ARG A 118 -7.78 -8.66 11.35
N LEU A 119 -7.17 -9.85 11.26
CA LEU A 119 -5.76 -10.05 11.58
C LEU A 119 -4.86 -9.20 10.68
N ARG A 120 -5.08 -9.25 9.36
CA ARG A 120 -4.29 -8.49 8.39
C ARG A 120 -4.49 -6.98 8.55
N ILE A 121 -5.72 -6.52 8.75
CA ILE A 121 -6.01 -5.10 8.97
C ILE A 121 -5.32 -4.61 10.26
N THR A 122 -5.37 -5.40 11.33
CA THR A 122 -4.72 -5.06 12.60
C THR A 122 -3.20 -5.02 12.45
N ALA A 123 -2.61 -6.00 11.74
CA ALA A 123 -1.17 -6.00 11.44
C ALA A 123 -0.75 -4.78 10.64
N ILE A 124 -1.50 -4.40 9.60
CA ILE A 124 -1.25 -3.19 8.81
C ILE A 124 -1.32 -1.93 9.68
N ARG A 125 -2.34 -1.83 10.56
CA ARG A 125 -2.48 -0.69 11.50
C ARG A 125 -1.30 -0.55 12.46
N ILE A 126 -0.75 -1.67 12.92
CA ILE A 126 0.46 -1.67 13.75
C ILE A 126 1.67 -1.26 12.91
N LEU A 127 1.79 -1.78 11.68
CA LEU A 127 2.90 -1.54 10.78
C LEU A 127 3.05 -0.07 10.37
N ILE A 128 1.94 0.62 10.07
CA ILE A 128 1.96 2.03 9.66
C ILE A 128 2.26 2.98 10.83
N HIS A 129 2.26 2.49 12.07
CA HIS A 129 2.63 3.29 13.23
C HIS A 129 4.16 3.41 13.34
N SER A 130 4.65 4.43 14.04
CA SER A 130 6.10 4.62 14.26
C SER A 130 6.71 3.58 15.21
N TYR A 131 5.90 2.91 16.04
CA TYR A 131 6.35 1.94 17.04
C TYR A 131 7.18 0.76 16.50
N PRO A 132 6.82 0.05 15.42
CA PRO A 132 7.63 -1.05 14.88
C PRO A 132 9.05 -0.62 14.49
N PHE A 133 9.21 0.52 13.83
CA PHE A 133 10.54 1.02 13.45
C PHE A 133 11.38 1.39 14.67
N MET A 134 10.77 2.04 15.67
CA MET A 134 11.44 2.35 16.94
C MET A 134 11.87 1.07 17.68
N PHE A 135 11.02 0.04 17.69
CA PHE A 135 11.33 -1.24 18.32
C PHE A 135 12.52 -1.94 17.66
N ILE A 136 12.56 -1.99 16.32
CA ILE A 136 13.69 -2.57 15.58
C ILE A 136 14.98 -1.79 15.88
N MET A 137 14.93 -0.45 15.84
CA MET A 137 16.08 0.40 16.14
C MET A 137 16.62 0.16 17.56
N VAL A 138 15.74 0.16 18.57
CA VAL A 138 16.13 -0.10 19.97
C VAL A 138 16.74 -1.50 20.12
N THR A 139 16.17 -2.50 19.44
CA THR A 139 16.69 -3.88 19.47
C THR A 139 18.09 -3.96 18.86
N ILE A 140 18.33 -3.30 17.72
CA ILE A 140 19.65 -3.22 17.09
C ILE A 140 20.65 -2.53 18.02
N LEU A 141 20.28 -1.38 18.60
CA LEU A 141 21.15 -0.65 19.52
C LEU A 141 21.48 -1.45 20.79
N ALA A 142 20.50 -2.16 21.35
CA ALA A 142 20.72 -3.04 22.49
C ALA A 142 21.70 -4.17 22.12
N ASN A 143 21.51 -4.83 20.99
CA ASN A 143 22.43 -5.86 20.49
C ASN A 143 23.86 -5.29 20.28
N CYS A 144 23.99 -4.11 19.68
CA CYS A 144 25.28 -3.43 19.55
C CYS A 144 25.91 -3.12 20.92
N ALA A 145 25.14 -2.67 21.91
CA ALA A 145 25.63 -2.43 23.25
C ALA A 145 26.11 -3.73 23.93
N PHE A 146 25.39 -4.84 23.76
CA PHE A 146 25.79 -6.16 24.23
C PHE A 146 27.11 -6.64 23.63
N MET A 147 27.37 -6.38 22.35
CA MET A 147 28.66 -6.71 21.72
C MET A 147 29.84 -5.92 22.28
N THR A 148 29.61 -4.70 22.78
CA THR A 148 30.67 -3.84 23.35
C THR A 148 30.97 -4.11 24.83
N LEU A 149 30.15 -4.90 25.52
CA LEU A 149 30.36 -5.27 26.92
C LEU A 149 31.53 -6.26 27.04
N SER A 150 32.64 -5.83 27.66
CA SER A 150 33.84 -6.66 27.81
C SER A 150 33.66 -7.87 28.74
N ASN A 151 32.65 -7.85 29.62
CA ASN A 151 32.29 -8.96 30.50
C ASN A 151 30.77 -9.21 30.41
N PRO A 152 30.31 -9.99 29.42
CA PRO A 152 28.90 -10.30 29.28
C PRO A 152 28.43 -11.16 30.47
N PRO A 153 27.31 -10.80 31.13
CA PRO A 153 26.78 -11.58 32.24
C PRO A 153 26.23 -12.93 31.73
N ALA A 154 26.27 -13.99 32.56
CA ALA A 154 25.98 -15.36 32.14
C ALA A 154 24.61 -15.59 31.45
N TRP A 155 23.63 -14.71 31.67
CA TRP A 155 22.30 -14.76 31.04
C TRP A 155 22.28 -14.21 29.61
N SER A 156 23.30 -13.47 29.16
CA SER A 156 23.33 -12.90 27.81
C SER A 156 23.39 -13.97 26.71
N LYS A 157 23.91 -15.17 27.01
CA LYS A 157 23.92 -16.33 26.11
C LYS A 157 22.53 -16.92 25.80
N ILE A 158 21.50 -16.52 26.54
CA ILE A 158 20.11 -16.94 26.31
C ILE A 158 19.38 -15.93 25.40
N VAL A 159 19.93 -14.71 25.28
CA VAL A 159 19.32 -13.56 24.58
C VAL A 159 19.94 -13.32 23.20
N GLU A 160 21.17 -13.81 22.98
CA GLU A 160 21.82 -13.91 21.66
C GLU A 160 21.12 -14.95 20.77
#